data_AF-A0AAU3DI05-F1
#
_entry.id   AF-A0AAU3DI05-F1
#
_cell.length_a   1.000
_cell.length_b   1.000
_cell.length_c   1.000
_cell.angle_alpha   90.00
_cell.angle_beta   90.00
_cell.angle_gamma   90.00
#
_symmetry.space_group_name_H-M   'P 1'
#
loop_
_entity.id
_entity.type
_entity.pdbx_description
1 polymer ?
#
loop_
_entity_poly.entity_id
_entity_poly.type
_entity_poly.pdbx_seq_one_letter_code
_entity_poly.pdbx_strand_id
1 'polypeptide(L)'
;MTTQPIHSDPQPIPRTQNAVAAALPAAQRMEFYREMGEATPETIGEVLTNWWLLVQVAGDPQTVRTAAAVKAGTAPGRSASTVMRELRELRELRELRERGR
;
A
#
# COMPACT_ATOMS: atom_id res chain seq x y z
N MET A 1 40.49 -6.37 -7.36
CA MET A 1 39.25 -6.18 -8.12
C MET A 1 38.08 -6.32 -7.17
N THR A 2 37.26 -5.28 -6.98
CA THR A 2 36.02 -5.37 -6.19
C THR A 2 34.85 -5.34 -7.16
N THR A 3 34.11 -6.44 -7.26
CA THR A 3 32.88 -6.53 -8.04
C THR A 3 31.78 -5.88 -7.21
N GLN A 4 31.44 -4.63 -7.51
CA GLN A 4 30.25 -4.01 -6.94
C GLN A 4 29.00 -4.67 -7.55
N PRO A 5 28.00 -5.06 -6.73
CA PRO A 5 26.76 -5.62 -7.24
C PRO A 5 26.02 -4.55 -8.04
N ILE A 6 25.72 -4.88 -9.29
CA ILE A 6 24.89 -4.06 -10.17
C ILE A 6 23.50 -4.06 -9.55
N HIS A 7 23.14 -2.96 -8.88
CA HIS A 7 21.76 -2.73 -8.47
C HIS A 7 21.03 -2.29 -9.73
N SER A 8 20.44 -3.24 -10.45
CA SER A 8 19.48 -2.91 -11.50
C SER A 8 18.25 -2.34 -10.81
N ASP A 9 18.09 -1.02 -10.85
CA ASP A 9 16.85 -0.39 -10.41
C ASP A 9 15.69 -1.02 -11.22
N PRO A 10 14.60 -1.46 -10.57
CA PRO A 10 13.48 -2.03 -11.29
C PRO A 10 12.97 -0.98 -12.29
N GLN A 11 12.96 -1.35 -13.58
CA GLN A 11 12.41 -0.48 -14.61
C GLN A 11 10.94 -0.20 -14.26
N PRO A 12 10.51 1.08 -14.24
CA PRO A 12 9.13 1.41 -13.90
C PRO A 12 8.16 0.68 -14.81
N ILE A 13 7.15 0.03 -14.23
CA ILE A 13 6.10 -0.64 -15.00
C ILE A 13 5.39 0.43 -15.84
N PRO A 14 5.21 0.26 -17.17
CA PRO A 14 4.42 1.20 -17.95
C PRO A 14 2.99 1.31 -17.40
N ARG A 15 2.44 2.52 -17.36
CA ARG A 15 1.08 2.75 -16.85
C ARG A 15 0.01 2.44 -17.89
N THR A 16 0.03 1.21 -18.40
CA THR A 16 -0.99 0.69 -19.31
C THR A 16 -1.72 -0.47 -18.65
N GLN A 17 -2.98 -0.68 -19.04
CA GLN A 17 -3.80 -1.75 -18.48
C GLN A 17 -3.11 -3.12 -18.58
N ASN A 18 -2.52 -3.44 -19.73
CA ASN A 18 -1.84 -4.72 -19.95
C ASN A 18 -0.56 -4.87 -19.13
N ALA A 19 0.24 -3.81 -19.01
CA ALA A 19 1.47 -3.84 -18.22
C ALA A 19 1.17 -4.01 -16.72
N VAL A 20 0.16 -3.29 -16.21
CA VAL A 20 -0.32 -3.43 -14.82
C VAL A 20 -0.87 -4.84 -14.58
N ALA A 21 -1.71 -5.37 -15.47
CA ALA A 21 -2.23 -6.74 -15.34
C ALA A 21 -1.12 -7.80 -15.33
N ALA A 22 -0.09 -7.65 -16.17
CA ALA A 22 1.03 -8.56 -16.24
C ALA A 22 1.86 -8.58 -14.94
N ALA A 23 2.04 -7.41 -14.32
CA ALA A 23 2.76 -7.25 -13.07
C ALA A 23 2.00 -7.75 -11.83
N LEU A 24 0.68 -7.82 -11.90
CA LEU A 24 -0.15 -8.29 -10.78
C LEU A 24 0.00 -9.80 -10.54
N PRO A 25 0.01 -10.25 -9.26
CA PRO A 25 -0.19 -11.65 -8.92
C PRO A 25 -1.49 -12.19 -9.51
N ALA A 26 -1.50 -13.46 -9.94
CA ALA A 26 -2.65 -14.06 -10.63
C ALA A 26 -3.97 -13.89 -9.85
N ALA A 27 -3.93 -13.97 -8.52
CA ALA A 27 -5.10 -13.81 -7.66
C ALA A 27 -5.73 -12.40 -7.72
N GLN A 28 -4.95 -11.36 -8.01
CA GLN A 28 -5.41 -9.96 -8.03
C GLN A 28 -5.86 -9.51 -9.42
N ARG A 29 -5.48 -10.23 -10.49
CA ARG A 29 -5.79 -9.84 -11.87
C ARG A 29 -7.29 -9.76 -12.14
N MET A 30 -8.07 -10.68 -11.57
CA MET A 30 -9.53 -10.71 -11.78
C MET A 30 -10.22 -9.49 -11.14
N GLU A 31 -9.76 -9.08 -9.95
CA GLU A 31 -10.27 -7.88 -9.28
C GLU A 31 -9.90 -6.61 -10.06
N PHE A 32 -8.65 -6.52 -10.54
CA PHE A 32 -8.22 -5.43 -11.41
C PHE A 32 -9.09 -5.29 -12.66
N TYR A 33 -9.34 -6.38 -13.38
CA TYR A 33 -10.19 -6.33 -14.57
C TYR A 33 -11.64 -5.98 -14.24
N ARG A 34 -12.15 -6.46 -13.10
CA ARG A 34 -13.50 -6.11 -12.63
C ARG A 34 -13.61 -4.59 -12.40
N GLU A 35 -12.70 -4.00 -11.63
CA GLU A 35 -12.73 -2.55 -11.36
C GLU A 35 -12.52 -1.71 -12.62
N MET A 36 -11.62 -2.12 -13.53
CA MET A 36 -11.44 -1.45 -14.81
C MET A 36 -12.70 -1.51 -15.69
N GLY A 37 -13.47 -2.61 -15.61
CA GLY A 37 -14.72 -2.80 -16.36
C GLY A 37 -15.92 -2.09 -15.75
N GLU A 38 -15.93 -1.88 -14.43
CA GLU A 38 -16.96 -1.10 -13.71
C GLU A 38 -16.71 0.42 -13.78
N ALA A 39 -15.47 0.83 -14.08
CA ALA A 39 -15.09 2.24 -14.12
C ALA A 39 -15.77 3.02 -15.24
N THR A 40 -16.21 4.22 -14.90
CA THR A 40 -16.66 5.24 -15.86
C THR A 40 -15.48 5.88 -16.60
N PRO A 41 -15.70 6.56 -17.74
CA PRO A 41 -14.65 7.34 -18.41
C PRO A 41 -13.93 8.33 -17.50
N GLU A 42 -14.65 8.89 -16.51
CA GLU A 42 -14.11 9.86 -15.55
C GLU A 42 -13.21 9.19 -14.50
N THR A 43 -13.52 7.95 -14.10
CA THR A 43 -12.82 7.24 -13.01
C THR A 43 -11.77 6.24 -13.50
N ILE A 44 -11.80 5.83 -14.77
CA ILE A 44 -10.91 4.78 -15.30
C ILE A 44 -9.43 5.12 -15.16
N GLY A 45 -9.08 6.41 -15.29
CA GLY A 45 -7.72 6.89 -15.07
C GLY A 45 -7.26 6.72 -13.62
N GLU A 46 -8.15 6.96 -12.66
CA GLU A 46 -7.88 6.80 -11.23
C GLU A 46 -7.75 5.32 -10.85
N VAL A 47 -8.62 4.46 -11.35
CA VAL A 47 -8.52 3.01 -11.12
C VAL A 47 -7.16 2.49 -11.63
N LEU A 48 -6.79 2.81 -12.88
CA LEU A 48 -5.49 2.43 -13.42
C LEU A 48 -4.33 3.04 -12.62
N THR A 49 -4.48 4.27 -12.12
CA THR A 49 -3.50 4.94 -11.25
C THR A 49 -3.24 4.14 -9.98
N ASN A 50 -4.30 3.77 -9.29
CA ASN A 50 -4.22 3.12 -7.98
C ASN A 50 -3.61 1.73 -8.11
N TRP A 51 -4.05 0.94 -9.09
CA TRP A 51 -3.48 -0.37 -9.38
C TRP A 51 -2.02 -0.29 -9.82
N TRP A 52 -1.65 0.71 -10.63
CA TRP A 52 -0.26 0.95 -11.01
C TRP A 52 0.62 1.28 -9.79
N LEU A 53 0.16 2.12 -8.88
CA LEU A 53 0.90 2.43 -7.65
C LEU A 53 1.05 1.19 -6.76
N LEU A 54 0.01 0.36 -6.64
CA LEU A 54 0.06 -0.87 -5.87
C LEU A 54 1.14 -1.83 -6.38
N VAL A 55 1.24 -2.03 -7.70
CA VAL A 55 2.29 -2.92 -8.26
C VAL A 55 3.69 -2.32 -8.10
N GLN A 56 3.84 -0.99 -8.19
CA GLN A 56 5.13 -0.33 -7.95
C GLN A 56 5.57 -0.52 -6.49
N VAL A 57 4.67 -0.33 -5.53
CA VAL A 57 4.95 -0.54 -4.10
C VAL A 57 5.27 -2.00 -3.81
N ALA A 58 4.52 -2.95 -4.39
CA ALA A 58 4.77 -4.37 -4.21
C ALA A 58 6.11 -4.84 -4.80
N GLY A 59 6.56 -4.21 -5.89
CA GLY A 59 7.84 -4.48 -6.53
C GLY A 59 9.04 -3.81 -5.86
N ASP A 60 8.84 -2.84 -4.96
CA ASP A 60 9.91 -2.13 -4.27
C ASP A 60 10.57 -3.04 -3.20
N PRO A 61 11.89 -3.33 -3.30
CA PRO A 61 12.62 -4.08 -2.28
C PRO A 61 12.50 -3.50 -0.87
N GLN A 62 12.35 -2.18 -0.75
CA GLN A 62 12.16 -1.53 0.54
C GLN A 62 10.80 -1.88 1.17
N THR A 63 9.75 -2.06 0.38
CA THR A 63 8.46 -2.57 0.85
C THR A 63 8.60 -3.97 1.42
N VAL A 64 9.33 -4.86 0.75
CA VAL A 64 9.56 -6.23 1.24
C VAL A 64 10.31 -6.22 2.58
N ARG A 65 11.37 -5.41 2.70
CA ARG A 65 12.12 -5.24 3.96
C ARG A 65 11.25 -4.70 5.08
N THR A 66 10.43 -3.69 4.78
CA THR A 66 9.52 -3.07 5.75
C THR A 66 8.45 -4.07 6.20
N ALA A 67 7.84 -4.81 5.28
CA ALA A 67 6.85 -5.84 5.61
C ALA A 67 7.44 -6.94 6.50
N ALA A 68 8.67 -7.37 6.23
CA ALA A 68 9.38 -8.34 7.06
C ALA A 68 9.64 -7.80 8.48
N ALA A 69 10.10 -6.55 8.60
CA ALA A 69 10.32 -5.90 9.90
C ALA A 69 9.01 -5.74 10.69
N VAL A 70 7.91 -5.38 10.03
CA VAL A 70 6.58 -5.29 10.67
C VAL A 70 6.15 -6.66 11.17
N LYS A 71 6.26 -7.71 10.33
CA LYS A 71 5.90 -9.08 10.71
C LYS A 71 6.76 -9.62 11.85
N ALA A 72 8.03 -9.24 11.91
CA ALA A 72 8.94 -9.60 12.99
C ALA A 72 8.78 -8.74 14.26
N GLY A 73 7.94 -7.69 14.23
CA GLY A 73 7.78 -6.75 15.34
C GLY A 73 8.99 -5.84 15.57
N THR A 74 9.87 -5.70 14.58
CA THR A 74 11.12 -4.92 14.65
C THR A 74 11.07 -3.62 13.85
N ALA A 75 9.96 -3.36 13.16
CA ALA A 75 9.78 -2.09 12.45
C ALA A 75 9.78 -0.91 13.43
N PRO A 76 10.45 0.20 13.09
CA PRO A 76 10.44 1.40 13.93
C PRO A 76 9.04 2.03 13.99
N GLY A 77 8.71 2.62 15.13
CA GLY A 77 7.45 3.31 15.37
C GLY A 77 6.49 2.55 16.26
N ARG A 78 5.24 3.02 16.31
CA ARG A 78 4.18 2.44 17.12
C ARG A 78 3.19 1.69 16.23
N SER A 79 2.66 0.56 16.72
CA SER A 79 1.64 -0.17 15.96
C SER A 79 0.38 0.70 15.77
N ALA A 80 -0.23 0.61 14.59
CA ALA A 80 -1.47 1.31 14.29
C ALA A 80 -2.57 0.96 15.30
N SER A 81 -2.65 -0.30 15.74
CA SER A 81 -3.59 -0.75 16.77
C SER A 81 -3.41 -0.01 18.10
N THR A 82 -2.17 0.23 18.53
CA THR A 82 -1.86 0.95 19.76
C THR A 82 -2.27 2.42 19.63
N VAL A 83 -1.94 3.06 18.50
CA VAL A 83 -2.32 4.44 18.23
C VAL A 83 -3.84 4.60 18.17
N MET A 84 -4.53 3.70 17.48
CA MET A 84 -5.99 3.72 17.34
C MET A 84 -6.72 3.51 18.67
N ARG A 85 -6.18 2.64 19.55
CA ARG A 85 -6.71 2.46 20.90
C ARG A 85 -6.58 3.74 21.71
N GLU A 86 -5.40 4.35 21.75
CA GLU A 86 -5.18 5.58 22.50
C GLU A 86 -6.05 6.74 22.00
N LEU A 87 -6.22 6.88 20.68
CA LEU A 87 -7.10 7.89 20.10
C LEU A 87 -8.56 7.70 20.53
N ARG A 88 -9.02 6.45 20.67
CA ARG A 88 -10.35 6.13 21.17
C ARG A 88 -10.51 6.52 22.63
N GLU A 89 -9.56 6.13 23.48
CA GLU A 89 -9.54 6.46 24.91
C GLU A 89 -9.50 7.98 25.13
N LEU A 90 -8.69 8.72 24.37
CA LEU A 90 -8.61 10.18 24.44
C LEU A 90 -9.93 10.86 24.04
N ARG A 91 -10.64 10.30 23.06
CA ARG A 91 -11.96 10.79 22.67
C ARG A 91 -12.99 10.57 23.79
N GLU A 92 -13.01 9.38 24.38
CA GLU A 92 -13.92 9.05 25.49
C GLU A 92 -13.67 9.94 26.71
N LEU A 93 -12.41 10.20 27.05
CA LEU A 93 -12.04 11.11 28.13
C LEU A 93 -12.47 12.56 27.87
N ARG A 94 -12.39 13.02 26.62
CA ARG A 94 -12.88 14.35 26.23
C ARG A 94 -14.40 14.44 26.41
N GLU A 95 -15.14 13.43 25.94
CA GLU A 95 -16.60 13.39 26.04
C GLU A 95 -17.08 13.30 27.51
N LEU A 96 -16.38 12.56 28.37
CA LEU A 96 -16.68 12.50 29.81
C LEU A 96 -16.44 13.83 30.52
N ARG A 97 -15.36 14.55 30.16
CA ARG A 97 -15.07 15.87 30.69
C ARG A 97 -16.11 16.92 30.27
N GLU A 98 -16.67 16.78 29.08
CA GLU A 98 -17.72 17.68 28.57
C GLU A 98 -19.09 17.40 29.20
N ARG A 99 -19.40 16.15 29.58
CA ARG A 99 -20.65 15.78 30.24
C ARG A 99 -20.67 16.02 31.76
N GLY A 100 -19.51 16.10 32.40
CA GLY A 100 -19.38 16.36 33.84
C GLY A 100 -19.39 17.85 34.23
N ARG A 101 -19.67 18.75 33.29
CA ARG A 101 -19.73 20.20 33.46
C ARG A 101 -21.14 20.69 33.14
#